data_AF-A0A1H8HWZ7-F1
#
_entry.id   AF-A0A1H8HWZ7-F1
#
_cell.length_a   1.000
_cell.length_b   1.000
_cell.length_c   1.000
_cell.angle_alpha   90.00
_cell.angle_beta   90.00
_cell.angle_gamma   90.00
#
_symmetry.space_group_name_H-M   'P 1'
#
loop_
_entity.id
_entity.type
_entity.pdbx_description
1 polymer ?
#
loop_
_entity_poly.entity_id
_entity_poly.type
_entity_poly.pdbx_seq_one_letter_code
_entity_poly.pdbx_strand_id
1 'polypeptide(L)' 'MHCVKLLGQRLMARDFDRQVAEVQVRIAILNGYTALGIPVTKAVA' A
#
# COMPACT_ATOMS: atom_id res chain seq x y z
N MET A 1 -15.73 -2.36 29.98
CA MET A 1 -14.99 -3.38 29.21
C MET A 1 -15.40 -3.54 27.73
N HIS A 2 -16.61 -3.15 27.31
CA HIS A 2 -17.04 -3.20 25.89
C HIS A 2 -16.35 -2.14 25.00
N CYS A 3 -16.13 -0.93 25.54
CA CYS A 3 -15.53 0.18 24.79
C CYS A 3 -14.09 -0.12 24.32
N VAL A 4 -13.29 -0.79 25.15
CA VAL A 4 -11.90 -1.17 24.81
C VAL A 4 -11.85 -2.20 23.66
N LYS A 5 -12.81 -3.13 23.59
CA LYS A 5 -12.93 -4.08 22.46
C LYS A 5 -13.29 -3.38 21.15
N LEU A 6 -14.23 -2.44 21.19
CA LEU A 6 -14.60 -1.64 20.02
C LEU A 6 -13.44 -0.77 19.53
N LEU A 7 -12.65 -0.21 20.45
CA LEU A 7 -11.45 0.55 20.11
C LEU A 7 -10.39 -0.34 19.43
N GLY A 8 -10.14 -1.54 19.96
CA GLY A 8 -9.22 -2.50 19.33
C GLY A 8 -9.67 -2.94 17.93
N GLN A 9 -10.97 -3.17 17.72
CA GLN A 9 -11.51 -3.51 16.40
C GLN A 9 -11.37 -2.35 15.40
N ARG A 10 -11.63 -1.11 15.82
CA ARG A 10 -11.44 0.07 14.95
C ARG A 10 -9.98 0.31 14.63
N LEU A 11 -9.06 0.06 15.56
CA LEU A 11 -7.63 0.15 15.30
C LEU A 11 -7.19 -0.89 14.28
N MET A 12 -7.55 -2.16 14.46
CA MET A 12 -7.26 -3.21 13.48
C MET A 12 -7.85 -2.92 12.09
N ALA A 13 -9.08 -2.40 12.04
CA ALA A 13 -9.70 -1.98 10.78
C ALA A 13 -8.92 -0.84 10.10
N ARG A 14 -8.39 0.12 10.87
CA ARG A 14 -7.57 1.22 10.33
C ARG A 14 -6.19 0.75 9.87
N ASP A 15 -5.57 -0.19 10.57
CA ASP A 15 -4.31 -0.81 10.14
C ASP A 15 -4.49 -1.65 8.87
N PHE A 16 -5.64 -2.31 8.74
CA PHE A 16 -6.00 -3.00 7.50
C PHE A 16 -6.22 -2.01 6.35
N ASP A 17 -6.98 -0.94 6.59
CA ASP A 17 -7.23 0.11 5.60
C ASP A 17 -5.92 0.78 5.13
N ARG A 18 -5.00 1.05 6.08
CA ARG A 18 -3.65 1.53 5.78
C ARG A 18 -2.86 0.55 4.92
N GLN A 19 -2.88 -0.74 5.25
CA GLN A 19 -2.21 -1.77 4.43
C GLN A 19 -2.79 -1.85 3.02
N VAL A 20 -4.11 -1.77 2.88
CA VAL A 20 -4.78 -1.76 1.57
C VAL A 20 -4.36 -0.53 0.76
N ALA A 21 -4.31 0.65 1.39
CA ALA A 21 -3.83 1.86 0.73
C ALA A 21 -2.38 1.73 0.27
N GLU A 22 -1.47 1.20 1.11
CA GLU A 22 -0.08 0.97 0.72
C GLU A 22 0.06 0.01 -0.46
N VAL A 23 -0.74 -1.07 -0.49
CA VAL A 23 -0.77 -2.02 -1.61
C VAL A 23 -1.30 -1.35 -2.87
N GLN A 24 -2.38 -0.56 -2.78
CA GLN A 24 -2.92 0.18 -3.92
C GLN A 24 -1.91 1.18 -4.50
N VAL A 25 -1.17 1.89 -3.64
CA VAL A 25 -0.10 2.80 -4.07
C VAL A 25 1.01 2.03 -4.80
N ARG A 26 1.46 0.89 -4.28
CA ARG A 26 2.46 0.05 -4.97
C ARG A 26 1.96 -0.46 -6.32
N ILE A 27 0.70 -0.89 -6.40
CA ILE A 27 0.08 -1.32 -7.66
C ILE A 27 0.03 -0.16 -8.65
N ALA A 28 -0.33 1.06 -8.22
CA ALA A 28 -0.36 2.24 -9.07
C ALA A 28 1.03 2.57 -9.63
N ILE A 29 2.07 2.48 -8.80
CA ILE A 29 3.47 2.67 -9.23
C ILE A 29 3.87 1.61 -10.27
N LEU A 30 3.59 0.34 -9.99
CA LEU A 30 3.90 -0.76 -10.90
C LEU A 30 3.16 -0.64 -12.23
N ASN A 31 1.87 -0.31 -12.20
CA ASN A 31 1.08 -0.06 -13.40
C ASN A 31 1.60 1.15 -14.19
N GLY A 32 2.11 2.18 -13.50
CA GLY A 32 2.82 3.28 -14.12
C GLY A 32 4.05 2.81 -14.89
N TYR A 33 4.88 1.94 -14.30
CA TYR A 33 6.01 1.33 -15.01
C TYR A 33 5.56 0.44 -16.17
N THR A 34 4.47 -0.32 -16.03
CA THR A 34 3.92 -1.11 -17.14
C THR A 34 3.45 -0.21 -18.29
N ALA A 35 2.76 0.89 -17.97
CA ALA A 35 2.26 1.83 -18.97
C ALA A 35 3.38 2.62 -19.68
N LEU A 36 4.43 2.99 -18.94
CA LEU A 36 5.61 3.68 -19.48
C LEU A 36 6.60 2.73 -20.18
N GLY A 37 6.41 1.40 -20.04
CA GLY A 37 7.39 0.39 -20.42
C GLY A 37 8.45 0.20 -19.33
N ILE A 38 9.12 -0.97 -19.34
CA ILE A 38 10.15 -1.31 -18.35
C ILE A 38 11.28 -0.26 -18.45
N PRO A 39 11.52 0.57 -17.42
CA PRO A 39 12.63 1.50 -17.44
C PRO A 39 13.92 0.67 -17.42
N VAL A 40 14.69 0.73 -18.50
CA VAL A 40 16.01 0.11 -18.53
C VAL A 40 16.94 0.99 -17.69
N THR A 41 17.19 0.60 -16.45
CA THR A 41 18.22 1.23 -15.62
C THR A 41 19.58 0.94 -16.26
N LYS A 42 20.11 1.90 -17.00
CA LYS A 42 21.47 1.80 -17.55
C LYS A 42 22.46 2.11 -16.43
N ALA A 43 23.27 1.13 -16.06
CA ALA A 43 24.44 1.37 -15.22
C ALA A 43 25.39 2.31 -15.97
N VAL A 44 25.69 3.47 -15.39
CA VAL A 44 26.74 4.36 -15.89
C VAL A 44 28.04 3.88 -15.28
N ALA A 45 28.99 3.50 -16.14
CA ALA A 45 30.34 3.11 -15.78
C ALA A 45 31.23 4.34 -15.57
#